data_AF-A0A8J1J882-F1
#
_entry.id   AF-A0A8J1J882-F1
#
_cell.length_a   1.000
_cell.length_b   1.000
_cell.length_c   1.000
_cell.angle_alpha   90.00
_cell.angle_beta   90.00
_cell.angle_gamma   90.00
#
_symmetry.space_group_name_H-M   'P 1'
#
loop_
_entity.id
_entity.type
_entity.pdbx_description
1 polymer ?
#
loop_
_entity_poly.entity_id
_entity_poly.type
_entity_poly.pdbx_seq_one_letter_code
_entity_poly.pdbx_strand_id
1 'polypeptide(L)'
;MGKLICCPWANSEALTCLHVTRPYASIPSTEVKRQKLHIFCDASIKAIAAVAYLKTIDDKEQCHVGFVMSRTKLAPLREHTIPRLELCAAVLAVELAELITSGIGLEIKEVEFHTDSKVVLGYICNETRRFYVYVSNRVLRIRRSTSPQQWHYVPTQHNPADHATRSVAACHLKATTWFTGPAFLYRSTACDIGYDTFELIDPDADEEIRPEVSVLNTVTSDHQLESHRFSRFSTWMSLVRAIAILIHIAKSYTSTVTVSQKPCKGWHHCKNAFTASNLEKSKDIIIHTIQSECYTKEIEYLRKGQTVSKDSALRKLDPVIDRNGLMRIGGRLQEAKVEFREKHPIVLPGHHHVTTLLIRHHHVQTKHQGRLFTEGNLRAAGIWIVGAKRRVSQVIFNCITCRKLRGVSRNPKMASLPAERLNTDPPFTNVGLDVFGPWSVATRHTRGVHTGAKRWAVLFTCMSSRAVHIEVIESMDASSFINAFRRFIAIRGPVKCIHSDRGTNFVGAVKELQIPSNLDTAKVDRYLNEQGCTWTFNPPHSGKG
;
A
#
# COMPACT_ATOMS: atom_id res chain seq x y z
N MET A 1 9.14 -55.09 46.05
CA MET A 1 10.39 -54.55 46.61
C MET A 1 10.55 -53.10 46.17
N GLY A 2 10.67 -52.18 47.12
CA GLY A 2 10.80 -50.73 46.90
C GLY A 2 10.70 -50.01 48.25
N LYS A 3 11.78 -50.03 49.02
CA LYS A 3 11.95 -49.30 50.29
C LYS A 3 12.59 -47.92 50.02
N LEU A 4 12.41 -47.01 50.99
CA LEU A 4 13.14 -45.74 51.31
C LEU A 4 12.34 -44.45 50.97
N ILE A 5 12.05 -43.47 51.86
CA ILE A 5 12.70 -43.03 53.14
C ILE A 5 11.69 -42.40 54.16
N CYS A 6 11.89 -42.78 55.44
CA CYS A 6 11.65 -42.17 56.77
C CYS A 6 10.52 -41.17 57.09
N CYS A 7 9.54 -41.64 57.87
CA CYS A 7 9.29 -41.17 59.25
C CYS A 7 8.71 -42.34 60.08
N PRO A 8 9.02 -42.47 61.38
CA PRO A 8 8.67 -43.66 62.18
C PRO A 8 7.21 -43.63 62.63
N TRP A 9 6.28 -43.92 61.72
CA TRP A 9 4.85 -44.05 62.05
C TRP A 9 4.50 -45.38 62.71
N ALA A 10 5.47 -46.28 62.92
CA ALA A 10 5.21 -47.58 63.53
C ALA A 10 4.83 -47.50 65.02
N ASN A 11 5.12 -46.40 65.73
CA ASN A 11 4.90 -46.25 67.18
C ASN A 11 4.23 -44.91 67.57
N SER A 12 3.33 -44.37 66.75
CA SER A 12 2.54 -43.19 67.18
C SER A 12 1.30 -43.63 67.96
N GLU A 13 1.29 -43.45 69.29
CA GLU A 13 0.11 -43.68 70.15
C GLU A 13 -1.13 -42.89 69.68
N ALA A 14 -0.92 -41.77 68.97
CA ALA A 14 -2.01 -40.98 68.40
C ALA A 14 -2.76 -41.72 67.28
N LEU A 15 -2.11 -42.64 66.55
CA LEU A 15 -2.74 -43.43 65.49
C LEU A 15 -3.45 -44.68 66.01
N THR A 16 -3.06 -45.24 67.16
CA THR A 16 -3.76 -46.42 67.74
C THR A 16 -5.22 -46.11 68.09
N CYS A 17 -5.55 -44.85 68.37
CA CYS A 17 -6.92 -44.44 68.59
C CYS A 17 -7.71 -44.24 67.28
N LEU A 18 -7.06 -44.23 66.11
CA LEU A 18 -7.69 -43.92 64.83
C LEU A 18 -8.43 -45.14 64.26
N HIS A 19 -9.75 -45.04 64.20
CA HIS A 19 -10.62 -46.07 63.64
C HIS A 19 -11.28 -45.52 62.37
N VAL A 20 -11.05 -46.17 61.24
CA VAL A 20 -11.76 -45.89 59.99
C VAL A 20 -12.98 -46.81 59.96
N THR A 21 -14.17 -46.22 59.92
CA THR A 21 -15.42 -46.97 59.81
C THR A 21 -15.45 -47.74 58.49
N ARG A 22 -15.69 -49.06 58.57
CA ARG A 22 -15.86 -49.92 57.39
C ARG A 22 -17.11 -49.61 56.55
N PRO A 23 -18.28 -49.28 57.12
CA PRO A 23 -19.43 -48.93 56.29
C PRO A 23 -19.23 -47.56 55.64
N TYR A 24 -19.46 -47.47 54.32
CA TYR A 24 -19.44 -46.21 53.58
C TYR A 24 -20.70 -45.36 53.81
N ALA A 25 -21.78 -45.97 54.28
CA ALA A 25 -23.03 -45.30 54.61
C ALA A 25 -23.60 -45.92 55.89
N SER A 26 -24.26 -45.10 56.72
CA SER A 26 -24.91 -45.54 57.95
C SER A 26 -26.28 -46.21 57.72
N ILE A 27 -26.62 -46.51 56.46
CA ILE A 27 -27.91 -47.05 56.02
C ILE A 27 -27.72 -48.36 55.21
N PRO A 28 -28.70 -49.27 55.22
CA PRO A 28 -28.69 -50.46 54.37
C PRO A 28 -28.62 -50.11 52.88
N SER A 29 -27.97 -50.95 52.07
CA SER A 29 -27.87 -50.75 50.62
C SER A 29 -29.21 -50.69 49.89
N THR A 30 -30.28 -51.23 50.49
CA THR A 30 -31.65 -51.22 49.97
C THR A 30 -32.34 -49.86 50.06
N GLU A 31 -31.88 -48.96 50.93
CA GLU A 31 -32.47 -47.62 51.16
C GLU A 31 -31.71 -46.52 50.39
N VAL A 32 -30.73 -46.90 49.57
CA VAL A 32 -29.91 -45.96 48.80
C VAL A 32 -30.55 -45.68 47.44
N LYS A 33 -31.04 -44.45 47.27
CA LYS A 33 -31.66 -43.98 46.03
C LYS A 33 -30.63 -43.54 44.99
N ARG A 34 -29.55 -42.87 45.42
CA ARG A 34 -28.51 -42.34 44.53
C ARG A 34 -27.13 -42.40 45.20
N GLN A 35 -26.11 -42.73 44.40
CA GLN A 35 -24.72 -42.81 44.83
C GLN A 35 -23.85 -41.93 43.95
N LYS A 36 -22.92 -41.20 44.56
CA LYS A 36 -22.00 -40.30 43.88
C LYS A 36 -20.61 -40.38 44.51
N LEU A 37 -19.60 -40.60 43.69
CA LEU A 37 -18.20 -40.64 44.13
C LEU A 37 -17.58 -39.26 43.93
N HIS A 38 -17.07 -38.67 45.01
CA HIS A 38 -16.37 -37.39 44.99
C HIS A 38 -14.88 -37.63 45.23
N ILE A 39 -14.03 -37.22 44.28
CA ILE A 39 -12.58 -37.32 44.41
C ILE A 39 -11.98 -35.92 44.45
N PHE A 40 -11.20 -35.65 45.49
CA PHE A 40 -10.48 -34.40 45.67
C PHE A 40 -9.01 -34.64 45.41
N CYS A 41 -8.33 -33.70 44.78
CA CYS A 41 -6.89 -33.77 44.59
C CYS A 41 -6.20 -32.44 44.89
N ASP A 42 -4.95 -32.55 45.31
CA ASP A 42 -4.08 -31.42 45.59
C ASP A 42 -2.60 -31.78 45.37
N ALA A 43 -1.78 -30.78 45.14
CA ALA A 43 -0.34 -30.90 44.98
C ALA A 43 0.43 -29.82 45.73
N SER A 44 1.52 -30.23 46.36
CA SER A 44 2.58 -29.33 46.84
C SER A 44 3.93 -29.75 46.26
N ILE A 45 4.94 -28.92 46.50
CA ILE A 45 6.34 -29.25 46.17
C ILE A 45 6.86 -30.51 46.89
N LYS A 46 6.16 -30.99 47.93
CA LYS A 46 6.56 -32.17 48.72
C LYS A 46 5.78 -33.42 48.33
N ALA A 47 4.48 -33.29 48.04
CA ALA A 47 3.61 -34.44 47.79
C ALA A 47 2.44 -34.09 46.87
N ILE A 48 1.94 -35.10 46.16
CA ILE A 48 0.66 -35.06 45.45
C ILE A 48 -0.30 -36.03 46.13
N ALA A 49 -1.56 -35.65 46.25
CA ALA A 49 -2.56 -36.43 46.96
C ALA A 49 -3.90 -36.45 46.24
N ALA A 50 -4.64 -37.55 46.42
CA ALA A 50 -6.04 -37.65 46.07
C ALA A 50 -6.81 -38.40 47.18
N VAL A 51 -8.05 -37.99 47.44
CA VAL A 51 -8.92 -38.61 48.45
C VAL A 51 -10.34 -38.72 47.91
N ALA A 52 -10.98 -39.86 48.14
CA ALA A 52 -12.29 -40.19 47.60
C ALA A 52 -13.32 -40.45 48.72
N TYR A 53 -14.52 -39.90 48.52
CA TYR A 53 -15.67 -40.07 49.39
C TYR A 53 -16.88 -40.56 48.61
N LEU A 54 -17.63 -41.48 49.19
CA LEU A 54 -18.91 -41.95 48.65
C LEU A 54 -20.03 -41.16 49.33
N LYS A 55 -20.78 -40.40 48.54
CA LYS A 55 -22.02 -39.76 48.95
C LYS A 55 -23.19 -40.66 48.56
N THR A 56 -24.00 -41.06 49.52
CA THR A 56 -25.25 -41.80 49.30
C THR A 56 -26.43 -40.95 49.76
N ILE A 57 -27.48 -40.91 48.94
CA ILE A 57 -28.73 -40.21 49.24
C ILE A 57 -29.80 -41.27 49.50
N ASP A 58 -30.47 -41.18 50.65
CA ASP A 58 -31.55 -42.08 51.03
C ASP A 58 -32.91 -41.67 50.42
N ASP A 59 -33.94 -42.50 50.61
CA ASP A 59 -35.31 -42.20 50.16
C ASP A 59 -35.93 -40.95 50.81
N LYS A 60 -35.38 -40.49 51.93
CA LYS A 60 -35.78 -39.27 52.66
C LYS A 60 -34.92 -38.06 52.28
N GLU A 61 -34.16 -38.16 51.20
CA GLU A 61 -33.25 -37.13 50.70
C GLU A 61 -32.16 -36.72 51.70
N GLN A 62 -31.84 -37.57 52.69
CA GLN A 62 -30.72 -37.40 53.61
C GLN A 62 -29.42 -37.86 52.97
N CYS A 63 -28.35 -37.07 53.19
CA CYS A 63 -27.03 -37.34 52.64
C CYS A 63 -26.13 -38.00 53.67
N HIS A 64 -25.59 -39.16 53.33
CA HIS A 64 -24.53 -39.82 54.08
C HIS A 64 -23.23 -39.78 53.27
N VAL A 65 -22.11 -39.48 53.93
CA VAL A 65 -20.79 -39.38 53.31
C VAL A 65 -19.85 -40.31 54.05
N GLY A 66 -19.21 -41.21 53.30
CA GLY A 66 -18.20 -42.13 53.83
C GLY A 66 -16.86 -41.96 53.13
N PHE A 67 -15.78 -41.99 53.91
CA PHE A 67 -14.44 -42.10 53.37
C PHE A 67 -14.24 -43.46 52.68
N VAL A 68 -13.76 -43.44 51.44
CA VAL A 68 -13.54 -44.66 50.65
C VAL A 68 -12.06 -45.03 50.66
N MET A 69 -11.22 -44.17 50.10
CA MET A 69 -9.80 -44.40 49.94
C MET A 69 -9.07 -43.09 49.66
N SER A 70 -7.81 -43.01 50.06
CA SER A 70 -6.90 -41.95 49.66
C SER A 70 -5.59 -42.53 49.12
N ARG A 71 -4.88 -41.71 48.34
CA ARG A 71 -3.56 -42.06 47.80
C ARG A 71 -2.67 -40.82 47.81
N THR A 72 -1.49 -40.97 48.37
CA THR A 72 -0.47 -39.90 48.43
C THR A 72 0.83 -40.43 47.81
N LYS A 73 1.48 -39.61 47.00
CA LYS A 73 2.80 -39.89 46.41
C LYS A 73 3.74 -38.72 46.72
N LEU A 74 5.03 -38.97 46.91
CA LEU A 74 6.03 -37.90 46.95
C LEU A 74 6.02 -37.14 45.62
N ALA A 75 6.16 -35.83 45.68
CA ALA A 75 6.28 -35.01 44.48
C ALA A 75 7.53 -35.47 43.69
N PRO A 76 7.46 -35.55 42.35
CA PRO A 76 8.60 -35.97 41.56
C PRO A 76 9.81 -35.06 41.79
N LEU A 77 11.01 -35.64 41.89
CA LEU A 77 12.26 -34.93 42.24
C LEU A 77 12.72 -33.88 41.21
N ARG A 78 12.22 -33.93 39.98
CA ARG A 78 12.57 -32.94 38.94
C ARG A 78 11.81 -31.65 39.24
N GLU A 79 12.46 -30.50 39.06
CA GLU A 79 11.85 -29.17 39.19
C GLU A 79 10.66 -29.04 38.22
N HIS A 80 9.48 -29.41 38.72
CA HIS A 80 8.22 -29.19 38.05
C HIS A 80 7.63 -27.88 38.58
N THR A 81 7.09 -27.08 37.67
CA THR A 81 6.27 -25.93 38.03
C THR A 81 5.06 -26.39 38.84
N ILE A 82 4.53 -25.52 39.70
CA ILE A 82 3.34 -25.83 40.52
C ILE A 82 2.17 -26.34 39.65
N PRO A 83 1.82 -25.71 38.51
CA PRO A 83 0.77 -26.23 37.62
C PRO A 83 0.99 -27.67 37.12
N ARG A 84 2.25 -28.07 36.87
CA ARG A 84 2.57 -29.44 36.46
C ARG A 84 2.36 -30.44 37.60
N LEU A 85 2.64 -30.05 38.85
CA LEU A 85 2.39 -30.89 40.02
C LEU A 85 0.89 -31.03 40.28
N GLU A 86 0.14 -29.94 40.22
CA GLU A 86 -1.33 -29.92 40.34
C GLU A 86 -1.97 -30.81 39.26
N LEU A 87 -1.48 -30.73 38.02
CA LEU A 87 -1.94 -31.60 36.94
C LEU A 87 -1.60 -33.09 37.19
N CYS A 88 -0.51 -33.39 37.90
CA CYS A 88 -0.20 -34.76 38.33
C CYS A 88 -1.15 -35.24 39.43
N ALA A 89 -1.57 -34.37 40.35
CA ALA A 89 -2.59 -34.70 41.34
C ALA A 89 -3.94 -35.00 40.68
N ALA A 90 -4.31 -34.24 39.64
CA ALA A 90 -5.49 -34.54 38.83
C ALA A 90 -5.40 -35.93 38.16
N VAL A 91 -4.25 -36.29 37.58
CA VAL A 91 -4.04 -37.66 37.05
C VAL A 91 -4.16 -38.71 38.16
N LEU A 92 -3.63 -38.45 39.35
CA LEU A 92 -3.74 -39.35 40.50
C LEU A 92 -5.20 -39.55 40.94
N ALA A 93 -6.02 -38.49 40.86
CA ALA A 93 -7.45 -38.54 41.13
C ALA A 93 -8.18 -39.49 40.18
N VAL A 94 -7.87 -39.41 38.88
CA VAL A 94 -8.43 -40.30 37.86
C VAL A 94 -8.00 -41.75 38.07
N GLU A 95 -6.72 -41.99 38.36
CA GLU A 95 -6.23 -43.34 38.70
C GLU A 95 -6.93 -43.91 39.94
N LEU A 96 -7.19 -43.06 40.95
CA LEU A 96 -7.89 -43.47 42.17
C LEU A 96 -9.36 -43.80 41.90
N ALA A 97 -10.04 -42.99 41.08
CA ALA A 97 -11.42 -43.25 40.67
C ALA A 97 -11.54 -44.58 39.90
N GLU A 98 -10.67 -44.83 38.92
CA GLU A 98 -10.65 -46.10 38.16
C GLU A 98 -10.43 -47.32 39.07
N LEU A 99 -9.54 -47.19 40.05
CA LEU A 99 -9.27 -48.25 41.03
C LEU A 99 -10.49 -48.50 41.93
N ILE A 100 -11.17 -47.45 42.39
CA ILE A 100 -12.36 -47.58 43.23
C ILE A 100 -13.51 -48.20 42.44
N THR A 101 -13.83 -47.65 41.26
CA THR A 101 -14.95 -48.12 40.44
C THR A 101 -14.76 -49.58 40.01
N SER A 102 -13.53 -50.02 39.76
CA SER A 102 -13.25 -51.43 39.43
C SER A 102 -13.26 -52.38 40.63
N GLY A 103 -12.96 -51.89 41.84
CA GLY A 103 -12.77 -52.73 43.02
C GLY A 103 -13.91 -52.73 44.06
N ILE A 104 -14.76 -51.70 44.09
CA ILE A 104 -15.72 -51.48 45.20
C ILE A 104 -16.97 -52.38 45.12
N GLY A 105 -17.24 -53.02 43.98
CA GLY A 105 -18.40 -53.90 43.81
C GLY A 105 -19.76 -53.20 43.84
N LEU A 106 -19.78 -51.86 43.71
CA LEU A 106 -20.98 -51.02 43.64
C LEU A 106 -21.10 -50.39 42.25
N GLU A 107 -22.33 -50.27 41.74
CA GLU A 107 -22.61 -49.62 40.45
C GLU A 107 -22.68 -48.09 40.61
N ILE A 108 -21.53 -47.44 40.68
CA ILE A 108 -21.45 -45.98 40.81
C ILE A 108 -21.50 -45.34 39.42
N LYS A 109 -22.63 -44.68 39.11
CA LYS A 109 -22.84 -44.00 37.81
C LYS A 109 -22.33 -42.56 37.76
N GLU A 110 -22.15 -41.94 38.92
CA GLU A 110 -21.78 -40.52 39.02
C GLU A 110 -20.47 -40.34 39.75
N VAL A 111 -19.50 -39.74 39.05
CA VAL A 111 -18.16 -39.46 39.58
C VAL A 111 -17.82 -38.01 39.32
N GLU A 112 -17.44 -37.28 40.37
CA GLU A 112 -17.00 -35.89 40.32
C GLU A 112 -15.59 -35.72 40.87
N PHE A 113 -14.83 -34.86 40.21
CA PHE A 113 -13.46 -34.52 40.55
C PHE A 113 -13.40 -33.06 41.02
N HIS A 114 -12.59 -32.81 42.03
CA HIS A 114 -12.50 -31.52 42.71
C HIS A 114 -11.03 -31.12 42.86
N THR A 115 -10.68 -29.91 42.41
CA THR A 115 -9.35 -29.32 42.55
C THR A 115 -9.47 -27.83 42.86
N ASP A 116 -8.51 -27.29 43.61
CA ASP A 116 -8.38 -25.87 43.88
C ASP A 116 -7.48 -25.13 42.85
N SER A 117 -6.96 -25.84 41.84
CA SER A 117 -6.20 -25.24 40.75
C SER A 117 -7.09 -24.88 39.56
N LYS A 118 -7.37 -23.58 39.42
CA LYS A 118 -8.04 -23.04 38.22
C LYS A 118 -7.20 -23.21 36.95
N VAL A 119 -5.87 -23.26 37.07
CA VAL A 119 -4.97 -23.49 35.93
C VAL A 119 -5.17 -24.90 35.39
N VAL A 120 -5.24 -25.92 36.26
CA VAL A 120 -5.53 -27.30 35.86
C VAL A 120 -6.91 -27.42 35.23
N LEU A 121 -7.93 -26.77 35.80
CA LEU A 121 -9.27 -26.76 35.21
C LEU A 121 -9.26 -26.11 33.82
N GLY A 122 -8.58 -24.98 33.65
CA GLY A 122 -8.36 -24.36 32.34
C GLY A 122 -7.68 -25.29 31.34
N TYR A 123 -6.68 -26.08 31.77
CA TYR A 123 -6.05 -27.09 30.93
C TYR A 123 -7.01 -28.23 30.54
N ILE A 124 -7.84 -28.69 31.48
CA ILE A 124 -8.81 -29.77 31.26
C ILE A 124 -9.99 -29.30 30.40
N CYS A 125 -10.36 -28.03 30.41
CA CYS A 125 -11.45 -27.45 29.63
C CYS A 125 -11.02 -26.89 28.26
N ASN A 126 -9.74 -26.57 28.06
CA ASN A 126 -9.26 -25.96 26.81
C ASN A 126 -9.38 -26.89 25.58
N GLU A 127 -10.06 -26.44 24.53
CA GLU A 127 -10.15 -27.12 23.24
C GLU A 127 -9.48 -26.36 22.09
N THR A 128 -9.00 -25.14 22.35
CA THR A 128 -8.55 -24.20 21.31
C THR A 128 -7.03 -24.11 21.20
N ARG A 129 -6.32 -23.92 22.32
CA ARG A 129 -4.86 -23.74 22.34
C ARG A 129 -4.12 -25.08 22.40
N ARG A 130 -2.90 -25.12 21.84
CA ARG A 130 -2.04 -26.32 21.87
C ARG A 130 -1.03 -26.26 23.01
N PHE A 131 -1.02 -27.26 23.87
CA PHE A 131 -0.01 -27.39 24.93
C PHE A 131 1.30 -28.04 24.44
N TYR A 132 2.40 -27.81 25.17
CA TYR A 132 3.60 -28.65 25.06
C TYR A 132 3.32 -30.10 25.51
N VAL A 133 4.22 -31.01 25.10
CA VAL A 133 3.98 -32.47 25.17
C VAL A 133 3.65 -32.95 26.58
N TYR A 134 4.28 -32.38 27.61
CA TYR A 134 4.08 -32.80 29.00
C TYR A 134 2.64 -32.58 29.50
N VAL A 135 2.11 -31.36 29.31
CA VAL A 135 0.74 -30.99 29.70
C VAL A 135 -0.26 -31.69 28.78
N SER A 136 -0.01 -31.70 27.46
CA SER A 136 -0.86 -32.37 26.47
C SER A 136 -1.10 -33.86 26.81
N ASN A 137 -0.05 -34.61 27.15
CA ASN A 137 -0.18 -36.03 27.48
C ASN A 137 -1.00 -36.28 28.76
N ARG A 138 -0.92 -35.40 29.76
CA ARG A 138 -1.65 -35.53 31.03
C ARG A 138 -3.11 -35.11 30.90
N VAL A 139 -3.37 -34.00 30.20
CA VAL A 139 -4.74 -33.60 29.84
C VAL A 139 -5.40 -34.72 29.03
N LEU A 140 -4.68 -35.32 28.08
CA LEU A 140 -5.18 -36.48 27.33
C LEU A 140 -5.46 -37.68 28.23
N ARG A 141 -4.59 -37.99 29.20
CA ARG A 141 -4.82 -39.08 30.17
C ARG A 141 -6.07 -38.84 31.01
N ILE A 142 -6.31 -37.61 31.45
CA ILE A 142 -7.50 -37.21 32.21
C ILE A 142 -8.76 -37.34 31.34
N ARG A 143 -8.73 -36.77 30.13
CA ARG A 143 -9.86 -36.77 29.19
C ARG A 143 -10.19 -38.15 28.60
N ARG A 144 -9.30 -39.14 28.72
CA ARG A 144 -9.58 -40.53 28.32
C ARG A 144 -10.56 -41.23 29.25
N SER A 145 -10.64 -40.82 30.51
CA SER A 145 -11.43 -41.49 31.55
C SER A 145 -12.49 -40.60 32.18
N THR A 146 -12.43 -39.30 31.90
CA THR A 146 -13.34 -38.29 32.46
C THR A 146 -13.70 -37.27 31.39
N SER A 147 -14.84 -36.63 31.57
CA SER A 147 -15.28 -35.47 30.79
C SER A 147 -15.00 -34.17 31.56
N PRO A 148 -14.72 -33.04 30.88
CA PRO A 148 -14.50 -31.76 31.55
C PRO A 148 -15.64 -31.35 32.51
N GLN A 149 -16.87 -31.75 32.21
CA GLN A 149 -18.06 -31.47 33.02
C GLN A 149 -18.07 -32.17 34.39
N GLN A 150 -17.17 -33.15 34.60
CA GLN A 150 -17.03 -33.83 35.89
C GLN A 150 -16.07 -33.11 36.84
N TRP A 151 -15.35 -32.09 36.36
CA TRP A 151 -14.32 -31.39 37.11
C TRP A 151 -14.84 -30.07 37.66
N HIS A 152 -14.65 -29.86 38.97
CA HIS A 152 -15.18 -28.73 39.71
C HIS A 152 -14.08 -28.03 40.49
N TYR A 153 -14.23 -26.71 40.62
CA TYR A 153 -13.38 -25.91 41.50
C TYR A 153 -13.84 -26.07 42.95
N VAL A 154 -12.90 -26.32 43.86
CA VAL A 154 -13.12 -26.26 45.31
C VAL A 154 -12.13 -25.25 45.91
N PRO A 155 -12.55 -24.33 46.79
CA PRO A 155 -11.61 -23.50 47.51
C PRO A 155 -10.66 -24.37 48.35
N THR A 156 -9.37 -24.04 48.39
CA THR A 156 -8.32 -24.71 49.19
C THR A 156 -8.76 -25.02 50.63
N GLN A 157 -9.45 -24.10 51.30
CA GLN A 157 -9.93 -24.27 52.68
C GLN A 157 -10.94 -25.42 52.85
N HIS A 158 -11.57 -25.83 51.75
CA HIS A 158 -12.55 -26.91 51.68
C HIS A 158 -12.02 -28.13 50.92
N ASN A 159 -10.77 -28.12 50.47
CA ASN A 159 -10.14 -29.24 49.79
C ASN A 159 -9.51 -30.18 50.82
N PRO A 160 -10.09 -31.38 51.10
CA PRO A 160 -9.50 -32.30 52.06
C PRO A 160 -8.14 -32.84 51.61
N ALA A 161 -7.81 -32.82 50.30
CA ALA A 161 -6.53 -33.31 49.80
C ALA A 161 -5.32 -32.49 50.31
N ASP A 162 -5.54 -31.21 50.68
CA ASP A 162 -4.51 -30.33 51.26
C ASP A 162 -3.89 -30.90 52.53
N HIS A 163 -4.64 -31.66 53.35
CA HIS A 163 -4.12 -32.23 54.59
C HIS A 163 -2.97 -33.22 54.32
N ALA A 164 -2.96 -33.88 53.16
CA ALA A 164 -1.89 -34.79 52.77
C ALA A 164 -0.69 -34.11 52.13
N THR A 165 -0.86 -32.95 51.50
CA THR A 165 0.23 -32.23 50.81
C THR A 165 0.93 -31.21 51.70
N ARG A 166 0.25 -30.69 52.74
CA ARG A 166 0.76 -29.67 53.68
C ARG A 166 1.27 -30.22 55.02
N SER A 167 1.16 -31.52 55.24
CA SER A 167 1.52 -32.25 56.47
C SER A 167 0.73 -31.83 57.72
N VAL A 168 -0.12 -32.72 58.23
CA VAL A 168 -0.88 -32.55 59.48
C VAL A 168 -0.30 -33.46 60.57
N ALA A 169 -0.15 -32.93 61.79
CA ALA A 169 0.27 -33.73 62.94
C ALA A 169 -0.77 -34.83 63.23
N ALA A 170 -0.30 -36.05 63.55
CA ALA A 170 -1.15 -37.23 63.74
C ALA A 170 -2.30 -37.01 64.73
N CYS A 171 -2.06 -36.25 65.80
CA CYS A 171 -3.06 -35.91 66.83
C CYS A 171 -4.22 -35.06 66.32
N HIS A 172 -3.99 -34.22 65.30
CA HIS A 172 -5.01 -33.32 64.75
C HIS A 172 -5.75 -33.91 63.55
N LEU A 173 -5.27 -35.00 62.96
CA LEU A 173 -5.84 -35.58 61.75
C LEU A 173 -7.32 -35.96 61.89
N LYS A 174 -7.75 -36.42 63.08
CA LYS A 174 -9.16 -36.73 63.34
C LYS A 174 -10.08 -35.50 63.36
N ALA A 175 -9.52 -34.34 63.71
CA ALA A 175 -10.28 -33.09 63.80
C ALA A 175 -10.40 -32.39 62.43
N THR A 176 -9.75 -32.91 61.39
CA THR A 176 -9.83 -32.34 60.03
C THR A 176 -10.94 -32.98 59.21
N THR A 177 -11.19 -32.42 58.03
CA THR A 177 -12.13 -32.96 57.04
C THR A 177 -11.61 -34.21 56.32
N TRP A 178 -10.45 -34.77 56.68
CA TRP A 178 -9.84 -35.88 55.97
C TRP A 178 -10.70 -37.16 55.96
N PHE A 179 -11.32 -37.52 57.08
CA PHE A 179 -12.16 -38.74 57.17
C PHE A 179 -13.65 -38.49 57.00
N THR A 180 -14.11 -37.25 57.16
CA THR A 180 -15.53 -36.89 57.06
C THR A 180 -15.88 -36.25 55.72
N GLY A 181 -14.90 -35.70 55.00
CA GLY A 181 -15.14 -34.88 53.83
C GLY A 181 -15.63 -33.47 54.19
N PRO A 182 -15.70 -32.56 53.21
CA PRO A 182 -16.14 -31.20 53.43
C PRO A 182 -17.66 -31.10 53.64
N ALA A 183 -18.09 -30.09 54.41
CA ALA A 183 -19.48 -29.93 54.85
C ALA A 183 -20.51 -29.85 53.70
N PHE A 184 -20.11 -29.38 52.52
CA PHE A 184 -21.02 -29.27 51.38
C PHE A 184 -21.46 -30.63 50.81
N LEU A 185 -20.70 -31.71 51.05
CA LEU A 185 -21.11 -33.06 50.62
C LEU A 185 -22.37 -33.55 51.35
N TYR A 186 -22.66 -33.03 52.54
CA TYR A 186 -23.82 -33.39 53.35
C TYR A 186 -25.10 -32.64 52.98
N ARG A 187 -25.07 -31.76 51.96
CA ARG A 187 -26.26 -31.03 51.50
C ARG A 187 -27.02 -31.85 50.44
N SER A 188 -28.33 -31.93 50.59
CA SER A 188 -29.26 -32.68 49.71
C SER A 188 -29.53 -31.97 48.38
N THR A 189 -29.64 -30.64 48.42
CA THR A 189 -29.87 -29.85 47.22
C THR A 189 -28.72 -30.05 46.25
N ALA A 190 -29.06 -30.37 45.01
CA ALA A 190 -28.27 -29.96 43.87
C ALA A 190 -28.18 -28.43 43.97
N CYS A 191 -27.12 -27.92 44.63
CA CYS A 191 -26.67 -26.60 44.27
C CYS A 191 -26.41 -26.73 42.77
N ASP A 192 -27.14 -25.95 41.98
CA ASP A 192 -26.81 -25.66 40.60
C ASP A 192 -25.39 -25.08 40.60
N ILE A 193 -24.39 -25.95 40.67
CA ILE A 193 -23.05 -25.63 40.23
C ILE A 193 -23.25 -25.57 38.73
N GLY A 194 -23.58 -24.38 38.25
CA GLY A 194 -23.62 -24.10 36.83
C GLY A 194 -22.38 -24.70 36.20
N TYR A 195 -22.50 -25.23 34.98
CA TYR A 195 -21.36 -25.78 34.26
C TYR A 195 -20.27 -24.70 34.18
N ASP A 196 -19.29 -24.77 35.08
CA ASP A 196 -18.21 -23.81 35.12
C ASP A 196 -17.30 -24.14 33.94
N THR A 197 -17.42 -23.36 32.88
CA THR A 197 -16.42 -23.35 31.82
C THR A 197 -15.21 -22.59 32.32
N PHE A 198 -14.12 -23.31 32.58
CA PHE A 198 -12.86 -22.70 33.00
C PHE A 198 -12.04 -22.31 31.77
N GLU A 199 -11.86 -21.00 31.57
CA GLU A 199 -10.96 -20.47 30.55
C GLU A 199 -9.49 -20.57 31.00
N LEU A 200 -8.58 -20.55 30.02
CA LEU A 200 -7.14 -20.46 30.30
C LEU A 200 -6.82 -19.11 30.95
N ILE A 201 -6.06 -19.15 32.04
CA ILE A 201 -5.61 -17.95 32.75
C ILE A 201 -4.35 -17.44 32.06
N ASP A 202 -4.41 -16.23 31.50
CA ASP A 202 -3.30 -15.55 30.82
C ASP A 202 -2.53 -16.44 29.83
N PRO A 203 -3.20 -16.96 28.78
CA PRO A 203 -2.64 -18.01 27.93
C PRO A 203 -1.38 -17.60 27.16
N ASP A 204 -1.14 -16.29 26.99
CA ASP A 204 0.02 -15.78 26.27
C ASP A 204 1.27 -15.67 27.19
N ALA A 205 1.09 -15.68 28.52
CA ALA A 205 2.18 -15.72 29.51
C ALA A 205 2.49 -17.15 29.99
N ASP A 206 1.61 -18.12 29.73
CA ASP A 206 1.79 -19.51 30.17
C ASP A 206 2.85 -20.25 29.32
N GLU A 207 3.96 -20.61 29.95
CA GLU A 207 5.09 -21.34 29.33
C GLU A 207 4.70 -22.74 28.81
N GLU A 208 3.59 -23.31 29.25
CA GLU A 208 3.09 -24.61 28.81
C GLU A 208 2.22 -24.54 27.55
N ILE A 209 1.85 -23.34 27.11
CA ILE A 209 1.05 -23.09 25.91
C ILE A 209 1.96 -22.73 24.74
N ARG A 210 1.74 -23.38 23.59
CA ARG A 210 2.48 -23.05 22.37
C ARG A 210 1.94 -21.74 21.79
N PRO A 211 2.82 -20.80 21.40
CA PRO A 211 2.39 -19.59 20.73
C PRO A 211 1.69 -19.94 19.42
N GLU A 212 0.62 -19.21 19.11
CA GLU A 212 -0.06 -19.33 17.82
C GLU A 212 0.85 -18.80 16.72
N VAL A 213 1.49 -19.71 15.99
CA VAL A 213 2.25 -19.38 14.79
C VAL A 213 1.30 -19.43 13.61
N SER A 214 0.85 -18.27 13.14
CA SER A 214 0.14 -18.14 11.87
C SER A 214 1.11 -18.40 10.72
N VAL A 215 0.96 -19.54 10.05
CA VAL A 215 1.72 -19.84 8.84
C VAL A 215 0.87 -19.42 7.64
N LEU A 216 1.20 -18.29 7.04
CA LEU A 216 0.57 -17.83 5.81
C LEU A 216 1.06 -18.72 4.66
N ASN A 217 0.18 -19.57 4.12
CA ASN A 217 0.47 -20.32 2.90
C ASN A 217 0.51 -19.34 1.72
N THR A 218 1.71 -18.98 1.28
CA THR A 218 1.87 -18.13 0.10
C THR A 218 1.74 -19.04 -1.12
N VAL A 219 0.53 -19.14 -1.68
CA VAL A 219 0.34 -19.73 -3.00
C VAL A 219 0.97 -18.77 -4.01
N THR A 220 2.22 -19.01 -4.36
CA THR A 220 2.89 -18.30 -5.45
C THR A 220 2.37 -18.88 -6.76
N SER A 221 1.44 -18.18 -7.41
CA SER A 221 1.32 -18.29 -8.86
C SER A 221 2.65 -17.86 -9.49
N ASP A 222 3.11 -18.57 -10.51
CA ASP A 222 4.31 -18.28 -11.32
C ASP A 222 4.12 -16.95 -12.11
N HIS A 223 3.89 -15.84 -11.41
CA HIS A 223 3.82 -14.52 -12.03
C HIS A 223 5.25 -14.11 -12.39
N GLN A 224 5.61 -14.37 -13.65
CA GLN A 224 6.76 -13.74 -14.29
C GLN A 224 6.69 -12.21 -14.12
N LEU A 225 7.84 -11.54 -14.19
CA LEU A 225 7.90 -10.07 -14.15
C LEU A 225 6.98 -9.49 -15.24
N GLU A 226 5.82 -8.96 -14.84
CA GLU A 226 4.82 -8.43 -15.77
C GLU A 226 5.16 -7.02 -16.28
N SER A 227 4.86 -6.75 -17.56
CA SER A 227 5.20 -5.47 -18.18
C SER A 227 4.40 -4.29 -17.63
N HIS A 228 3.25 -4.54 -16.99
CA HIS A 228 2.42 -3.48 -16.38
C HIS A 228 3.25 -2.63 -15.40
N ARG A 229 4.23 -3.23 -14.71
CA ARG A 229 5.13 -2.54 -13.77
C ARG A 229 6.03 -1.53 -14.49
N PHE A 230 6.35 -1.76 -15.77
CA PHE A 230 7.19 -0.87 -16.57
C PHE A 230 6.48 0.45 -16.93
N SER A 231 5.14 0.47 -16.92
CA SER A 231 4.33 1.67 -17.18
C SER A 231 4.62 2.81 -16.18
N ARG A 232 5.08 2.48 -14.97
CA ARG A 232 5.42 3.43 -13.90
C ARG A 232 6.68 4.25 -14.19
N PHE A 233 7.46 3.88 -15.20
CA PHE A 233 8.70 4.57 -15.54
C PHE A 233 8.50 5.54 -16.70
N SER A 234 9.06 6.73 -16.58
CA SER A 234 8.98 7.79 -17.58
C SER A 234 10.19 7.83 -18.55
N THR A 235 11.29 7.13 -18.22
CA THR A 235 12.51 7.08 -19.03
C THR A 235 13.04 5.65 -19.17
N TRP A 236 13.71 5.36 -20.28
CA TRP A 236 14.36 4.07 -20.52
C TRP A 236 15.41 3.74 -19.45
N MET A 237 16.28 4.69 -19.12
CA MET A 237 17.39 4.45 -18.18
C MET A 237 16.92 4.29 -16.74
N SER A 238 15.84 4.94 -16.32
CA SER A 238 15.29 4.72 -14.97
C SER A 238 14.72 3.31 -14.83
N LEU A 239 14.04 2.80 -15.86
CA LEU A 239 13.57 1.42 -15.91
C LEU A 239 14.73 0.42 -15.87
N VAL A 240 15.75 0.60 -16.73
CA VAL A 240 16.94 -0.27 -16.76
C VAL A 240 17.65 -0.28 -15.40
N ARG A 241 17.82 0.87 -14.75
CA ARG A 241 18.44 0.96 -13.42
C ARG A 241 17.63 0.26 -12.34
N ALA A 242 16.30 0.37 -12.38
CA ALA A 242 15.44 -0.31 -11.41
C ALA A 242 15.55 -1.83 -11.53
N ILE A 243 15.52 -2.36 -12.76
CA ILE A 243 15.73 -3.80 -12.99
C ILE A 243 17.16 -4.21 -12.59
N ALA A 244 18.18 -3.38 -12.82
CA ALA A 244 19.55 -3.68 -12.41
C ALA A 244 19.70 -3.81 -10.88
N ILE A 245 18.98 -2.95 -10.13
CA ILE A 245 18.88 -3.06 -8.67
C ILE A 245 18.22 -4.37 -8.29
N LEU A 246 17.10 -4.75 -8.92
CA LEU A 246 16.41 -6.02 -8.64
C LEU A 246 17.30 -7.24 -8.93
N ILE A 247 18.05 -7.23 -10.03
CA ILE A 247 19.03 -8.29 -10.35
C ILE A 247 20.09 -8.38 -9.26
N HIS A 248 20.63 -7.24 -8.82
CA HIS A 248 21.66 -7.19 -7.79
C HIS A 248 21.15 -7.72 -6.45
N ILE A 249 19.96 -7.28 -6.04
CA ILE A 249 19.31 -7.74 -4.83
C ILE A 249 19.03 -9.25 -4.92
N ALA A 250 18.47 -9.76 -6.01
CA ALA A 250 18.22 -11.19 -6.19
C ALA A 250 19.53 -12.02 -6.07
N LYS A 251 20.62 -11.56 -6.70
CA LYS A 251 21.94 -12.18 -6.56
C LYS A 251 22.48 -12.15 -5.13
N SER A 252 22.14 -11.12 -4.35
CA SER A 252 22.59 -11.03 -2.95
C SER A 252 22.00 -12.12 -2.05
N TYR A 253 20.81 -12.62 -2.39
CA TYR A 253 20.15 -13.71 -1.66
C TYR A 253 20.65 -15.09 -2.08
N THR A 254 21.14 -15.25 -3.31
CA THR A 254 21.62 -16.55 -3.84
C THR A 254 23.12 -16.78 -3.66
N SER A 255 23.91 -15.72 -3.39
CA SER A 255 25.37 -15.84 -3.28
C SER A 255 25.78 -16.35 -1.89
N THR A 256 26.37 -17.54 -1.83
CA THR A 256 27.12 -18.04 -0.67
C THR A 256 28.39 -17.20 -0.51
N VAL A 257 28.58 -16.60 0.67
CA VAL A 257 29.60 -15.59 0.95
C VAL A 257 31.01 -16.16 0.76
N THR A 258 31.80 -15.59 -0.16
CA THR A 258 33.27 -15.62 -0.08
C THR A 258 33.75 -14.47 0.79
N VAL A 259 34.68 -14.79 1.69
CA VAL A 259 35.07 -14.06 2.91
C VAL A 259 35.67 -12.65 2.68
N SER A 260 35.94 -12.22 1.45
CA SER A 260 36.82 -11.07 1.18
C SER A 260 36.15 -9.72 0.92
N GLN A 261 34.81 -9.59 0.88
CA GLN A 261 34.13 -8.29 0.77
C GLN A 261 32.86 -8.25 1.63
N LYS A 262 32.64 -7.13 2.35
CA LYS A 262 31.43 -6.90 3.17
C LYS A 262 30.18 -7.33 2.37
N PRO A 263 29.39 -8.31 2.83
CA PRO A 263 28.36 -8.91 2.00
C PRO A 263 27.19 -7.94 1.86
N CYS A 264 27.00 -7.46 0.65
CA CYS A 264 25.89 -6.60 0.27
C CYS A 264 24.61 -7.46 0.25
N LYS A 265 23.91 -7.59 1.39
CA LYS A 265 22.72 -8.44 1.56
C LYS A 265 21.46 -7.62 1.78
N GLY A 266 20.32 -8.18 1.37
CA GLY A 266 19.01 -7.62 1.66
C GLY A 266 18.55 -6.54 0.69
N TRP A 267 17.41 -5.91 0.99
CA TRP A 267 16.86 -4.80 0.22
C TRP A 267 17.65 -3.51 0.50
N HIS A 268 18.37 -2.98 -0.50
CA HIS A 268 19.13 -1.74 -0.35
C HIS A 268 19.50 -1.14 -1.73
N HIS A 269 20.01 0.09 -1.72
CA HIS A 269 20.54 0.76 -2.92
C HIS A 269 22.07 0.65 -2.96
N CYS A 270 22.61 -0.04 -3.96
CA CYS A 270 24.05 -0.23 -4.09
C CYS A 270 24.57 0.23 -5.46
N LYS A 271 25.71 0.92 -5.48
CA LYS A 271 26.40 1.30 -6.72
C LYS A 271 26.84 0.07 -7.52
N ASN A 272 27.16 -1.03 -6.85
CA ASN A 272 27.53 -2.31 -7.48
C ASN A 272 26.37 -2.93 -8.28
N ALA A 273 25.14 -2.42 -8.13
CA ALA A 273 24.03 -2.83 -8.97
C ALA A 273 24.21 -2.42 -10.44
N PHE A 274 24.92 -1.33 -10.72
CA PHE A 274 25.00 -0.71 -12.05
C PHE A 274 26.21 -1.13 -12.88
N THR A 275 26.71 -2.36 -12.69
CA THR A 275 27.76 -2.92 -13.56
C THR A 275 27.26 -3.04 -15.00
N ALA A 276 28.16 -2.95 -15.98
CA ALA A 276 27.81 -3.09 -17.40
C ALA A 276 27.05 -4.40 -17.67
N SER A 277 27.47 -5.50 -17.02
CA SER A 277 26.79 -6.80 -17.10
C SER A 277 25.36 -6.76 -16.56
N ASN A 278 25.12 -6.15 -15.39
CA ASN A 278 23.77 -6.05 -14.83
C ASN A 278 22.88 -5.14 -15.66
N LEU A 279 23.41 -4.02 -16.17
CA LEU A 279 22.65 -3.11 -17.03
C LEU A 279 22.26 -3.80 -18.34
N GLU A 280 23.15 -4.60 -18.92
CA GLU A 280 22.84 -5.34 -20.15
C GLU A 280 21.80 -6.44 -19.90
N LYS A 281 21.98 -7.24 -18.84
CA LYS A 281 20.97 -8.22 -18.41
C LYS A 281 19.62 -7.57 -18.10
N SER A 282 19.62 -6.35 -17.57
CA SER A 282 18.38 -5.62 -17.31
C SER A 282 17.64 -5.28 -18.59
N LYS A 283 18.35 -4.83 -19.63
CA LYS A 283 17.74 -4.58 -20.95
C LYS A 283 17.15 -5.86 -21.52
N ASP A 284 17.91 -6.95 -21.46
CA ASP A 284 17.48 -8.26 -21.96
C ASP A 284 16.21 -8.74 -21.23
N ILE A 285 16.16 -8.66 -19.90
CA ILE A 285 14.97 -9.03 -19.11
C ILE A 285 13.76 -8.19 -19.50
N ILE A 286 13.92 -6.87 -19.61
CA ILE A 286 12.82 -5.97 -19.99
C ILE A 286 12.28 -6.36 -21.38
N ILE A 287 13.17 -6.56 -22.34
CA ILE A 287 12.82 -6.92 -23.72
C ILE A 287 12.14 -8.29 -23.74
N HIS A 288 12.72 -9.30 -23.06
CA HIS A 288 12.18 -10.64 -22.97
C HIS A 288 10.77 -10.65 -22.39
N THR A 289 10.51 -9.89 -21.31
CA THR A 289 9.17 -9.73 -20.74
C THR A 289 8.16 -9.23 -21.78
N ILE A 290 8.51 -8.16 -22.52
CA ILE A 290 7.60 -7.55 -23.50
C ILE A 290 7.36 -8.49 -24.68
N GLN A 291 8.39 -9.18 -25.15
CA GLN A 291 8.27 -10.15 -26.23
C GLN A 291 7.40 -11.33 -25.82
N SER A 292 7.60 -11.85 -24.61
CA SER A 292 6.81 -12.97 -24.06
C SER A 292 5.33 -12.63 -23.94
N GLU A 293 5.01 -11.37 -23.61
CA GLU A 293 3.64 -10.87 -23.53
C GLU A 293 3.00 -10.59 -24.90
N CYS A 294 3.72 -9.93 -25.81
CA CYS A 294 3.15 -9.47 -27.08
C CYS A 294 3.22 -10.50 -28.21
N TYR A 295 4.17 -11.45 -28.14
CA TYR A 295 4.47 -12.40 -29.20
C TYR A 295 4.50 -13.85 -28.68
N THR A 296 3.63 -14.16 -27.71
CA THR A 296 3.60 -15.47 -27.03
C THR A 296 3.52 -16.63 -28.00
N LYS A 297 2.57 -16.58 -28.95
CA LYS A 297 2.36 -17.63 -29.95
C LYS A 297 3.58 -17.78 -30.86
N GLU A 298 4.12 -16.67 -31.37
CA GLU A 298 5.30 -16.69 -32.22
C GLU A 298 6.53 -17.26 -31.51
N ILE A 299 6.75 -16.90 -30.23
CA ILE A 299 7.85 -17.45 -29.44
C ILE A 299 7.67 -18.96 -29.24
N GLU A 300 6.46 -19.44 -28.97
CA GLU A 300 6.18 -20.87 -28.84
C GLU A 300 6.50 -21.66 -30.12
N TYR A 301 6.10 -21.14 -31.29
CA TYR A 301 6.45 -21.76 -32.58
C TYR A 301 7.97 -21.82 -32.78
N LEU A 302 8.67 -20.70 -32.55
CA LEU A 302 10.11 -20.62 -32.76
C LEU A 302 10.89 -21.50 -31.78
N ARG A 303 10.44 -21.64 -30.52
CA ARG A 303 11.03 -22.57 -29.55
C ARG A 303 10.89 -24.04 -29.96
N LYS A 304 9.83 -24.38 -30.70
CA LYS A 304 9.61 -25.72 -31.29
C LYS A 304 10.38 -25.93 -32.61
N GLY A 305 11.20 -24.97 -33.03
CA GLY A 305 11.90 -25.02 -34.33
C GLY A 305 10.95 -24.86 -35.54
N GLN A 306 9.73 -24.38 -35.32
CA GLN A 306 8.72 -24.20 -36.36
C GLN A 306 8.73 -22.75 -36.86
N THR A 307 8.32 -22.55 -38.12
CA THR A 307 8.09 -21.20 -38.66
C THR A 307 6.83 -20.59 -38.05
N VAL A 308 6.86 -19.29 -37.77
CA VAL A 308 5.69 -18.54 -37.29
C VAL A 308 4.49 -18.64 -38.24
N SER A 309 3.28 -18.54 -37.68
CA SER A 309 2.02 -18.66 -38.43
C SER A 309 1.95 -17.75 -39.66
N LYS A 310 1.24 -18.21 -40.70
CA LYS A 310 1.04 -17.47 -41.95
C LYS A 310 0.40 -16.10 -41.74
N ASP A 311 -0.42 -15.96 -40.70
CA ASP A 311 -1.16 -14.74 -40.37
C ASP A 311 -0.34 -13.72 -39.57
N SER A 312 0.82 -14.13 -39.02
CA SER A 312 1.65 -13.22 -38.22
C SER A 312 2.36 -12.20 -39.11
N ALA A 313 2.24 -10.92 -38.73
CA ALA A 313 2.96 -9.83 -39.37
C ALA A 313 4.50 -10.00 -39.30
N LEU A 314 4.98 -10.78 -38.34
CA LEU A 314 6.40 -11.06 -38.16
C LEU A 314 6.95 -12.07 -39.17
N ARG A 315 6.12 -12.87 -39.84
CA ARG A 315 6.58 -13.92 -40.76
C ARG A 315 7.47 -13.40 -41.89
N LYS A 316 7.19 -12.20 -42.39
CA LYS A 316 7.99 -11.54 -43.44
C LYS A 316 9.37 -11.10 -42.97
N LEU A 317 9.60 -11.04 -41.65
CA LEU A 317 10.86 -10.64 -41.02
C LEU A 317 11.72 -11.85 -40.62
N ASP A 318 11.31 -13.07 -40.99
CA ASP A 318 12.04 -14.31 -40.72
C ASP A 318 12.56 -14.41 -39.26
N PRO A 319 11.69 -14.34 -38.25
CA PRO A 319 12.12 -14.15 -36.87
C PRO A 319 12.85 -15.38 -36.33
N VAL A 320 13.91 -15.15 -35.54
CA VAL A 320 14.73 -16.19 -34.90
C VAL A 320 14.89 -15.90 -33.42
N ILE A 321 15.07 -16.95 -32.59
CA ILE A 321 15.38 -16.80 -31.17
C ILE A 321 16.90 -16.91 -30.98
N ASP A 322 17.48 -15.95 -30.26
CA ASP A 322 18.91 -15.96 -29.92
C ASP A 322 19.23 -16.84 -28.70
N ARG A 323 20.53 -16.94 -28.37
CA ARG A 323 21.02 -17.72 -27.21
C ARG A 323 20.51 -17.19 -25.86
N ASN A 324 20.09 -15.92 -25.80
CA ASN A 324 19.55 -15.29 -24.59
C ASN A 324 18.01 -15.39 -24.54
N GLY A 325 17.38 -16.11 -25.49
CA GLY A 325 15.93 -16.27 -25.55
C GLY A 325 15.18 -15.07 -26.13
N LEU A 326 15.88 -14.11 -26.76
CA LEU A 326 15.28 -12.93 -27.36
C LEU A 326 14.94 -13.17 -28.84
N MET A 327 13.76 -12.71 -29.26
CA MET A 327 13.35 -12.75 -30.65
C MET A 327 14.03 -11.63 -31.45
N ARG A 328 14.72 -12.02 -32.51
CA ARG A 328 15.44 -11.15 -33.45
C ARG A 328 14.97 -11.37 -34.86
N ILE A 329 15.29 -10.43 -35.74
CA ILE A 329 15.11 -10.58 -37.18
C ILE A 329 16.19 -11.50 -37.74
N GLY A 330 15.76 -12.56 -38.42
CA GLY A 330 16.60 -13.33 -39.33
C GLY A 330 16.84 -12.52 -40.59
N GLY A 331 17.96 -12.76 -41.26
CA GLY A 331 18.35 -11.87 -42.34
C GLY A 331 19.42 -12.39 -43.27
N ARG A 332 19.54 -11.69 -44.39
CA ARG A 332 20.49 -11.93 -45.48
C ARG A 332 21.84 -11.22 -45.26
N LEU A 333 21.99 -10.48 -44.17
CA LEU A 333 23.20 -9.72 -43.82
C LEU A 333 24.21 -10.57 -43.03
N GLN A 334 24.15 -11.90 -43.12
CA GLN A 334 25.05 -12.79 -42.37
C GLN A 334 26.52 -12.52 -42.69
N GLU A 335 26.82 -12.26 -43.97
CA GLU A 335 28.18 -11.97 -44.47
C GLU A 335 28.60 -10.49 -44.35
N ALA A 336 27.71 -9.59 -43.93
CA ALA A 336 28.04 -8.17 -43.84
C ALA A 336 29.08 -7.90 -42.73
N LYS A 337 29.99 -6.93 -42.91
CA LYS A 337 30.96 -6.53 -41.88
C LYS A 337 30.37 -5.50 -40.89
N VAL A 338 29.20 -5.81 -40.32
CA VAL A 338 28.51 -4.98 -39.32
C VAL A 338 28.34 -5.75 -38.01
N GLU A 339 28.01 -5.06 -36.91
CA GLU A 339 27.86 -5.70 -35.61
C GLU A 339 26.70 -6.72 -35.62
N PHE A 340 26.84 -7.83 -34.87
CA PHE A 340 25.80 -8.86 -34.75
C PHE A 340 24.41 -8.29 -34.43
N ARG A 341 24.34 -7.28 -33.54
CA ARG A 341 23.09 -6.64 -33.14
C ARG A 341 22.42 -5.87 -34.29
N GLU A 342 23.22 -5.34 -35.20
CA GLU A 342 22.74 -4.65 -36.40
C GLU A 342 22.34 -5.64 -37.50
N LYS A 343 23.04 -6.78 -37.61
CA LYS A 343 22.64 -7.89 -38.49
C LYS A 343 21.30 -8.50 -38.09
N HIS A 344 21.14 -8.72 -36.79
CA HIS A 344 20.00 -9.42 -36.19
C HIS A 344 19.34 -8.52 -35.13
N PRO A 345 18.65 -7.45 -35.56
CA PRO A 345 18.03 -6.52 -34.62
C PRO A 345 16.90 -7.19 -33.84
N ILE A 346 16.74 -6.78 -32.59
CA ILE A 346 15.71 -7.27 -31.68
C ILE A 346 14.35 -6.74 -32.13
N VAL A 347 13.35 -7.62 -32.18
CA VAL A 347 11.99 -7.25 -32.56
C VAL A 347 11.23 -6.68 -31.36
N LEU A 348 10.67 -5.47 -31.49
CA LEU A 348 9.82 -4.85 -30.46
C LEU A 348 8.44 -4.48 -30.99
N PRO A 349 7.38 -4.64 -30.18
CA PRO A 349 6.03 -4.21 -30.53
C PRO A 349 5.94 -2.69 -30.60
N GLY A 350 5.39 -2.14 -31.69
CA GLY A 350 5.27 -0.70 -31.84
C GLY A 350 4.35 -0.02 -30.83
N HIS A 351 3.37 -0.75 -30.28
CA HIS A 351 2.28 -0.17 -29.48
C HIS A 351 2.50 -0.28 -27.96
N HIS A 352 3.71 -0.66 -27.53
CA HIS A 352 4.02 -0.87 -26.12
C HIS A 352 4.66 0.36 -25.45
N HIS A 353 4.44 0.53 -24.14
CA HIS A 353 4.99 1.66 -23.36
C HIS A 353 6.52 1.72 -23.40
N VAL A 354 7.18 0.57 -23.22
CA VAL A 354 8.66 0.51 -23.24
C VAL A 354 9.22 0.90 -24.62
N THR A 355 8.53 0.56 -25.70
CA THR A 355 8.91 1.03 -27.05
C THR A 355 8.86 2.56 -27.13
N THR A 356 7.86 3.18 -26.49
CA THR A 356 7.79 4.64 -26.38
C THR A 356 8.96 5.21 -25.57
N LEU A 357 9.35 4.57 -24.45
CA LEU A 357 10.52 4.97 -23.66
C LEU A 357 11.82 4.90 -24.46
N LEU A 358 12.01 3.82 -25.23
CA LEU A 358 13.16 3.63 -26.11
C LEU A 358 13.20 4.68 -27.23
N ILE A 359 12.09 4.90 -27.93
CA ILE A 359 12.02 5.95 -28.97
C ILE A 359 12.37 7.31 -28.36
N ARG A 360 11.83 7.66 -27.19
CA ARG A 360 12.16 8.92 -26.50
C ARG A 360 13.65 9.01 -26.16
N HIS A 361 14.24 7.92 -25.66
CA HIS A 361 15.66 7.86 -25.32
C HIS A 361 16.53 8.15 -26.54
N HIS A 362 16.32 7.44 -27.66
CA HIS A 362 17.07 7.65 -28.89
C HIS A 362 16.76 9.00 -29.55
N HIS A 363 15.53 9.49 -29.43
CA HIS A 363 15.16 10.81 -29.93
C HIS A 363 15.96 11.93 -29.25
N VAL A 364 16.12 11.86 -27.92
CA VAL A 364 16.95 12.79 -27.15
C VAL A 364 18.45 12.63 -27.47
N GLN A 365 18.94 11.39 -27.63
CA GLN A 365 20.33 11.14 -28.05
C GLN A 365 20.65 11.79 -29.40
N THR A 366 19.73 11.66 -30.36
CA THR A 366 19.83 12.31 -31.69
C THR A 366 19.53 13.80 -31.66
N LYS A 367 19.54 14.45 -30.49
CA LYS A 367 19.35 15.91 -30.32
C LYS A 367 18.12 16.45 -31.05
N HIS A 368 17.02 15.69 -31.03
CA HIS A 368 15.75 16.09 -31.65
C HIS A 368 15.83 16.35 -33.17
N GLN A 369 16.79 15.75 -33.88
CA GLN A 369 17.01 15.99 -35.32
C GLN A 369 15.86 15.52 -36.23
N GLY A 370 14.97 14.66 -35.73
CA GLY A 370 13.73 14.28 -36.41
C GLY A 370 13.65 12.79 -36.68
N ARG A 371 12.61 12.38 -37.42
CA ARG A 371 12.24 10.96 -37.56
C ARG A 371 13.37 10.11 -38.14
N LEU A 372 13.99 10.55 -39.24
CA LEU A 372 14.99 9.77 -39.96
C LEU A 372 16.21 9.45 -39.09
N PHE A 373 16.72 10.45 -38.38
CA PHE A 373 17.84 10.28 -37.45
C PHE A 373 17.47 9.41 -36.25
N THR A 374 16.30 9.63 -35.66
CA THR A 374 15.84 8.81 -34.53
C THR A 374 15.65 7.35 -34.94
N GLU A 375 15.07 7.08 -36.11
CA GLU A 375 14.90 5.73 -36.65
C GLU A 375 16.24 5.07 -36.99
N GLY A 376 17.17 5.80 -37.62
CA GLY A 376 18.52 5.32 -37.91
C GLY A 376 19.29 4.94 -36.65
N ASN A 377 19.23 5.76 -35.61
CA ASN A 377 19.89 5.47 -34.33
C ASN A 377 19.28 4.26 -33.61
N LEU A 378 17.96 4.06 -33.70
CA LEU A 378 17.31 2.84 -33.20
C LEU A 378 17.81 1.58 -33.93
N ARG A 379 17.95 1.64 -35.26
CA ARG A 379 18.46 0.51 -36.05
C ARG A 379 19.94 0.23 -35.78
N ALA A 380 20.77 1.28 -35.70
CA ALA A 380 22.19 1.15 -35.36
C ALA A 380 22.39 0.55 -33.95
N ALA A 381 21.46 0.82 -33.03
CA ALA A 381 21.43 0.18 -31.71
C ALA A 381 20.94 -1.29 -31.73
N GLY A 382 20.64 -1.84 -32.91
CA GLY A 382 20.15 -3.20 -33.09
C GLY A 382 18.70 -3.41 -32.69
N ILE A 383 17.84 -2.39 -32.87
CA ILE A 383 16.43 -2.44 -32.50
C ILE A 383 15.54 -2.32 -33.74
N TRP A 384 14.61 -3.25 -33.88
CA TRP A 384 13.58 -3.22 -34.91
C TRP A 384 12.18 -3.08 -34.30
N ILE A 385 11.54 -1.94 -34.53
CA ILE A 385 10.18 -1.68 -34.03
C ILE A 385 9.17 -1.96 -35.15
N VAL A 386 8.21 -2.84 -34.89
CA VAL A 386 7.11 -3.09 -35.84
C VAL A 386 6.27 -1.82 -35.99
N GLY A 387 6.19 -1.29 -37.21
CA GLY A 387 5.52 -0.01 -37.48
C GLY A 387 6.29 1.22 -36.96
N ALA A 388 7.63 1.14 -36.90
CA ALA A 388 8.52 2.20 -36.37
C ALA A 388 8.16 3.60 -36.86
N LYS A 389 7.98 3.80 -38.17
CA LYS A 389 7.73 5.11 -38.79
C LYS A 389 6.60 5.89 -38.11
N ARG A 390 5.44 5.25 -37.96
CA ARG A 390 4.24 5.87 -37.35
C ARG A 390 4.47 6.20 -35.88
N ARG A 391 5.10 5.28 -35.15
CA ARG A 391 5.32 5.43 -33.70
C ARG A 391 6.38 6.47 -33.38
N VAL A 392 7.48 6.51 -34.13
CA VAL A 392 8.50 7.57 -34.02
C VAL A 392 7.89 8.94 -34.35
N SER A 393 7.13 9.05 -35.44
CA SER A 393 6.43 10.29 -35.79
C SER A 393 5.50 10.77 -34.66
N GLN A 394 4.74 9.87 -34.04
CA GLN A 394 3.84 10.21 -32.94
C GLN A 394 4.60 10.71 -31.70
N VAL A 395 5.71 10.06 -31.34
CA VAL A 395 6.54 10.48 -30.20
C VAL A 395 7.15 11.87 -30.44
N ILE A 396 7.66 12.12 -31.65
CA ILE A 396 8.23 13.42 -32.02
C ILE A 396 7.15 14.51 -32.04
N PHE A 397 5.97 14.22 -32.60
CA PHE A 397 4.85 15.16 -32.60
C PHE A 397 4.42 15.54 -31.18
N ASN A 398 4.53 14.61 -30.22
CA ASN A 398 4.23 14.86 -28.81
C ASN A 398 5.40 15.45 -28.00
N CYS A 399 6.57 15.65 -28.62
CA CYS A 399 7.72 16.23 -27.94
C CYS A 399 7.56 17.75 -27.80
N ILE A 400 7.54 18.24 -26.56
CA ILE A 400 7.42 19.68 -26.25
C ILE A 400 8.55 20.48 -26.89
N THR A 401 9.79 19.98 -26.80
CA THR A 401 10.97 20.62 -27.40
C THR A 401 10.80 20.77 -28.92
N CYS A 402 10.38 19.71 -29.61
CA CYS A 402 10.13 19.78 -31.05
C CYS A 402 8.98 20.71 -31.40
N ARG A 403 7.89 20.73 -30.62
CA ARG A 403 6.77 21.64 -30.85
C ARG A 403 7.17 23.11 -30.70
N LYS A 404 7.99 23.42 -29.70
CA LYS A 404 8.51 24.79 -29.49
C LYS A 404 9.45 25.21 -30.61
N LEU A 405 10.38 24.35 -31.00
CA LEU A 405 11.41 24.66 -31.99
C LEU A 405 10.91 24.63 -33.45
N ARG A 406 9.87 23.84 -33.74
CA ARG A 406 9.35 23.62 -35.11
C ARG A 406 7.89 24.07 -35.26
N GLY A 407 7.38 24.85 -34.30
CA GLY A 407 6.04 25.40 -34.37
C GLY A 407 5.90 26.33 -35.57
N VAL A 408 4.89 26.10 -36.40
CA VAL A 408 4.64 26.97 -37.56
C VAL A 408 4.05 28.28 -37.05
N SER A 409 4.67 29.40 -37.42
CA SER A 409 4.06 30.73 -37.25
C SER A 409 2.78 30.77 -38.07
N ARG A 410 1.63 30.91 -37.42
CA ARG A 410 0.36 31.08 -38.14
C ARG A 410 0.30 32.51 -38.64
N ASN A 411 0.41 32.69 -39.95
CA ASN A 411 0.15 33.99 -40.56
C ASN A 411 -1.33 34.34 -40.33
N PRO A 412 -1.65 35.43 -39.61
CA PRO A 412 -3.03 35.84 -39.46
C PRO A 412 -3.61 36.16 -40.84
N LYS A 413 -4.84 35.70 -41.10
CA LYS A 413 -5.58 36.13 -42.29
C LYS A 413 -5.81 37.64 -42.15
N MET A 414 -5.39 38.43 -43.14
CA MET A 414 -5.64 39.87 -43.15
C MET A 414 -7.16 40.11 -43.06
N ALA A 415 -7.56 41.02 -42.18
CA ALA A 415 -8.95 41.42 -42.06
C ALA A 415 -9.43 42.14 -43.33
N SER A 416 -10.73 42.08 -43.60
CA SER A 416 -11.35 42.90 -44.64
C SER A 416 -11.10 44.38 -44.38
N LEU A 417 -10.97 45.18 -45.44
CA LEU A 417 -10.85 46.63 -45.32
C LEU A 417 -12.14 47.22 -44.71
N PRO A 418 -12.05 48.24 -43.83
CA PRO A 418 -13.22 48.96 -43.33
C PRO A 418 -14.03 49.61 -44.47
N ALA A 419 -15.35 49.70 -44.30
CA ALA A 419 -16.24 50.29 -45.31
C ALA A 419 -15.90 51.75 -45.61
N GLU A 420 -15.41 52.48 -44.61
CA GLU A 420 -14.97 53.88 -44.69
C GLU A 420 -13.80 54.10 -45.66
N ARG A 421 -13.06 53.03 -46.01
CA ARG A 421 -12.02 53.05 -47.05
C ARG A 421 -12.56 52.80 -48.46
N LEU A 422 -13.78 52.31 -48.58
CA LEU A 422 -14.39 51.89 -49.84
C LEU A 422 -15.52 52.85 -50.25
N ASN A 423 -16.13 53.56 -49.30
CA ASN A 423 -17.19 54.52 -49.56
C ASN A 423 -16.70 55.77 -50.31
N THR A 424 -17.52 56.27 -51.22
CA THR A 424 -17.30 57.53 -51.94
C THR A 424 -17.80 58.73 -51.13
N ASP A 425 -17.21 58.92 -49.94
CA ASP A 425 -17.46 60.09 -49.10
C ASP A 425 -16.55 61.26 -49.50
N PRO A 426 -16.97 62.53 -49.26
CA PRO A 426 -16.11 63.69 -49.46
C PRO A 426 -14.74 63.55 -48.77
N PRO A 427 -13.67 64.19 -49.30
CA PRO A 427 -12.35 64.12 -48.68
C PRO A 427 -12.38 64.55 -47.21
N PHE A 428 -11.65 63.80 -46.37
CA PHE A 428 -11.54 63.99 -44.92
C PHE A 428 -12.82 63.76 -44.09
N THR A 429 -13.89 63.22 -44.67
CA THR A 429 -15.06 62.76 -43.89
C THR A 429 -14.71 61.61 -42.93
N ASN A 430 -13.90 60.65 -43.38
CA ASN A 430 -13.35 59.57 -42.55
C ASN A 430 -11.83 59.67 -42.52
N VAL A 431 -11.24 59.74 -41.32
CA VAL A 431 -9.82 60.07 -41.14
C VAL A 431 -9.11 59.01 -40.27
N GLY A 432 -7.95 58.56 -40.73
CA GLY A 432 -6.99 57.80 -39.93
C GLY A 432 -5.93 58.72 -39.34
N LEU A 433 -5.63 58.54 -38.06
CA LEU A 433 -4.65 59.32 -37.30
C LEU A 433 -3.43 58.48 -36.95
N ASP A 434 -2.28 59.13 -37.01
CA ASP A 434 -1.03 58.62 -36.48
C ASP A 434 -0.16 59.78 -35.98
N VAL A 435 0.67 59.56 -34.97
CA VAL A 435 1.69 60.54 -34.56
C VAL A 435 3.05 59.94 -34.78
N PHE A 436 3.89 60.64 -35.53
CA PHE A 436 5.26 60.21 -35.81
C PHE A 436 6.28 61.25 -35.34
N GLY A 437 7.50 60.79 -35.07
CA GLY A 437 8.54 61.52 -34.37
C GLY A 437 9.12 60.68 -33.22
N PRO A 438 9.82 61.28 -32.23
CA PRO A 438 10.18 62.71 -32.14
C PRO A 438 11.35 63.11 -33.06
N TRP A 439 11.33 64.33 -33.59
CA TRP A 439 12.52 65.00 -34.12
C TRP A 439 13.09 65.97 -33.10
N SER A 440 14.42 66.00 -33.02
CA SER A 440 15.14 67.00 -32.23
C SER A 440 15.29 68.28 -33.04
N VAL A 441 14.66 69.35 -32.58
CA VAL A 441 14.72 70.69 -33.20
C VAL A 441 15.46 71.64 -32.27
N ALA A 442 16.31 72.50 -32.82
CA ALA A 442 17.01 73.53 -32.04
C ALA A 442 16.09 74.74 -31.81
N THR A 443 15.76 75.05 -30.55
CA THR A 443 14.75 76.07 -30.23
C THR A 443 15.28 77.47 -29.92
N ARG A 444 16.60 77.72 -29.96
CA ARG A 444 17.23 79.07 -29.99
C ARG A 444 18.75 78.93 -30.14
N HIS A 445 19.40 79.92 -30.78
CA HIS A 445 20.85 79.99 -30.89
C HIS A 445 21.40 81.03 -29.90
N THR A 446 21.56 80.67 -28.62
CA THR A 446 22.32 81.48 -27.66
C THR A 446 23.69 80.85 -27.43
N ARG A 447 24.74 81.68 -27.35
CA ARG A 447 26.16 81.28 -27.28
C ARG A 447 26.38 80.20 -26.20
N GLY A 448 26.52 78.94 -26.62
CA GLY A 448 27.10 77.85 -25.82
C GLY A 448 26.17 76.77 -25.26
N VAL A 449 24.84 76.84 -25.42
CA VAL A 449 23.92 75.77 -24.93
C VAL A 449 22.89 75.41 -26.00
N HIS A 450 22.96 74.17 -26.52
CA HIS A 450 21.93 73.61 -27.39
C HIS A 450 20.77 73.06 -26.55
N THR A 451 19.74 73.86 -26.29
CA THR A 451 18.46 73.32 -25.81
C THR A 451 17.72 72.72 -27.00
N GLY A 452 17.86 71.39 -27.16
CA GLY A 452 17.07 70.62 -28.11
C GLY A 452 15.65 70.42 -27.58
N ALA A 453 14.64 70.76 -28.38
CA ALA A 453 13.25 70.43 -28.09
C ALA A 453 12.78 69.31 -29.01
N LYS A 454 12.02 68.37 -28.46
CA LYS A 454 11.36 67.34 -29.27
C LYS A 454 10.13 67.94 -29.93
N ARG A 455 9.89 67.58 -31.19
CA ARG A 455 8.69 67.89 -31.95
C ARG A 455 8.12 66.61 -32.55
N TRP A 456 6.81 66.55 -32.66
CA TRP A 456 6.10 65.46 -33.31
C TRP A 456 5.19 66.03 -34.39
N ALA A 457 4.72 65.15 -35.27
CA ALA A 457 3.80 65.51 -36.33
C ALA A 457 2.61 64.57 -36.27
N VAL A 458 1.41 65.16 -36.29
CA VAL A 458 0.14 64.44 -36.39
C VAL A 458 -0.19 64.29 -37.86
N LEU A 459 -0.38 63.05 -38.27
CA LEU A 459 -0.76 62.66 -39.62
C LEU A 459 -2.28 62.45 -39.67
N PHE A 460 -2.97 63.27 -40.45
CA PHE A 460 -4.39 63.10 -40.79
C PHE A 460 -4.47 62.49 -42.19
N THR A 461 -4.89 61.23 -42.29
CA THR A 461 -5.02 60.52 -43.56
C THR A 461 -6.48 60.30 -43.91
N CYS A 462 -6.94 60.77 -45.07
CA CYS A 462 -8.29 60.50 -45.54
C CYS A 462 -8.44 59.02 -45.92
N MET A 463 -9.47 58.35 -45.41
CA MET A 463 -9.70 56.93 -45.67
C MET A 463 -10.20 56.66 -47.10
N SER A 464 -11.01 57.57 -47.68
CA SER A 464 -11.55 57.44 -49.04
C SER A 464 -10.53 57.82 -50.11
N SER A 465 -9.91 59.01 -50.01
CA SER A 465 -9.02 59.54 -51.05
C SER A 465 -7.52 59.31 -50.83
N ARG A 466 -7.13 58.88 -49.63
CA ARG A 466 -5.72 58.77 -49.17
C ARG A 466 -4.94 60.09 -49.14
N ALA A 467 -5.62 61.23 -49.27
CA ALA A 467 -5.02 62.54 -49.05
C ALA A 467 -4.47 62.67 -47.63
N VAL A 468 -3.33 63.35 -47.50
CA VAL A 468 -2.61 63.50 -46.24
C VAL A 468 -2.55 64.97 -45.85
N HIS A 469 -2.82 65.25 -44.58
CA HIS A 469 -2.61 66.54 -43.96
C HIS A 469 -1.76 66.36 -42.70
N ILE A 470 -0.78 67.24 -42.49
CA ILE A 470 0.21 67.10 -41.43
C ILE A 470 0.19 68.36 -40.57
N GLU A 471 0.13 68.17 -39.26
CA GLU A 471 0.20 69.25 -38.27
C GLU A 471 1.35 68.99 -37.29
N VAL A 472 2.18 69.99 -37.05
CA VAL A 472 3.27 69.89 -36.06
C VAL A 472 2.71 70.12 -34.66
N ILE A 473 3.12 69.29 -33.70
CA ILE A 473 2.80 69.43 -32.28
C ILE A 473 4.08 69.53 -31.43
N GLU A 474 4.01 70.33 -30.38
CA GLU A 474 5.16 70.64 -29.54
C GLU A 474 5.43 69.61 -28.44
N SER A 475 4.38 68.92 -27.99
CA SER A 475 4.42 67.85 -26.99
C SER A 475 3.48 66.70 -27.38
N MET A 476 3.78 65.50 -26.90
CA MET A 476 2.93 64.32 -27.04
C MET A 476 1.87 64.29 -25.93
N ASP A 477 1.02 65.31 -25.87
CA ASP A 477 -0.09 65.44 -24.93
C ASP A 477 -1.43 65.71 -25.64
N ALA A 478 -2.52 65.60 -24.89
CA ALA A 478 -3.87 65.79 -25.41
C ALA A 478 -4.10 67.23 -25.91
N SER A 479 -3.64 68.24 -25.15
CA SER A 479 -3.87 69.65 -25.48
C SER A 479 -3.18 70.07 -26.79
N SER A 480 -1.94 69.65 -27.02
CA SER A 480 -1.24 69.90 -28.28
C SER A 480 -1.92 69.20 -29.46
N PHE A 481 -2.40 67.98 -29.26
CA PHE A 481 -3.18 67.27 -30.27
C PHE A 481 -4.52 67.97 -30.57
N ILE A 482 -5.27 68.40 -29.56
CA ILE A 482 -6.57 69.08 -29.74
C ILE A 482 -6.39 70.36 -30.57
N ASN A 483 -5.33 71.12 -30.30
CA ASN A 483 -5.03 72.33 -31.07
C ASN A 483 -4.70 72.00 -32.54
N ALA A 484 -3.92 70.95 -32.81
CA ALA A 484 -3.68 70.47 -34.17
C ALA A 484 -4.97 70.00 -34.85
N PHE A 485 -5.82 69.28 -34.13
CA PHE A 485 -7.10 68.78 -34.65
C PHE A 485 -8.08 69.91 -34.99
N ARG A 486 -8.13 70.97 -34.17
CA ARG A 486 -8.93 72.17 -34.47
C ARG A 486 -8.47 72.88 -35.73
N ARG A 487 -7.16 73.03 -35.94
CA ARG A 487 -6.59 73.61 -37.18
C ARG A 487 -6.95 72.77 -38.40
N PHE A 488 -6.82 71.45 -38.27
CA PHE A 488 -7.21 70.51 -39.31
C PHE A 488 -8.69 70.67 -39.70
N ILE A 489 -9.62 70.68 -38.74
CA ILE A 489 -11.06 70.87 -39.01
C ILE A 489 -11.33 72.25 -39.63
N ALA A 490 -10.68 73.31 -39.16
CA ALA A 490 -10.87 74.66 -39.70
C ALA A 490 -10.51 74.75 -41.20
N ILE A 491 -9.52 73.96 -41.65
CA ILE A 491 -9.06 73.96 -43.05
C ILE A 491 -9.80 72.92 -43.90
N ARG A 492 -10.09 71.73 -43.36
CA ARG A 492 -10.60 70.57 -44.11
C ARG A 492 -12.08 70.30 -43.92
N GLY A 493 -12.73 71.00 -42.98
CA GLY A 493 -14.14 70.81 -42.65
C GLY A 493 -14.37 69.71 -41.60
N PRO A 494 -15.65 69.42 -41.29
CA PRO A 494 -16.03 68.50 -40.23
C PRO A 494 -15.71 67.04 -40.57
N VAL A 495 -15.31 66.28 -39.56
CA VAL A 495 -15.03 64.83 -39.66
C VAL A 495 -16.20 64.05 -39.09
N LYS A 496 -16.58 62.96 -39.77
CA LYS A 496 -17.62 62.03 -39.33
C LYS A 496 -17.07 60.86 -38.51
N CYS A 497 -15.93 60.30 -38.94
CA CYS A 497 -15.32 59.17 -38.25
C CYS A 497 -13.80 59.29 -38.18
N ILE A 498 -13.24 59.02 -37.00
CA ILE A 498 -11.81 59.06 -36.72
C ILE A 498 -11.33 57.68 -36.29
N HIS A 499 -10.20 57.22 -36.85
CA HIS A 499 -9.56 55.96 -36.50
C HIS A 499 -8.13 56.20 -36.00
N SER A 500 -7.79 55.70 -34.82
CA SER A 500 -6.42 55.83 -34.27
C SER A 500 -5.98 54.58 -33.50
N ASP A 501 -4.69 54.50 -33.18
CA ASP A 501 -4.23 53.61 -32.12
C ASP A 501 -4.63 54.15 -30.72
N ARG A 502 -4.32 53.39 -29.68
CA ARG A 502 -4.61 53.75 -28.28
C ARG A 502 -3.52 54.64 -27.66
N GLY A 503 -2.91 55.53 -28.44
CA GLY A 503 -1.98 56.54 -27.93
C GLY A 503 -2.61 57.37 -26.80
N THR A 504 -1.83 57.66 -25.75
CA THR A 504 -2.33 58.35 -24.54
C THR A 504 -2.83 59.77 -24.83
N ASN A 505 -2.21 60.46 -25.80
CA ASN A 505 -2.64 61.74 -26.33
C ASN A 505 -4.03 61.66 -27.01
N PHE A 506 -4.32 60.59 -27.75
CA PHE A 506 -5.62 60.39 -28.40
C PHE A 506 -6.71 60.02 -27.40
N VAL A 507 -6.42 59.10 -26.48
CA VAL A 507 -7.37 58.73 -25.41
C VAL A 507 -7.69 59.93 -24.52
N GLY A 508 -6.68 60.74 -24.18
CA GLY A 508 -6.87 61.99 -23.45
C GLY A 508 -7.73 63.00 -24.21
N ALA A 509 -7.49 63.18 -25.51
CA ALA A 509 -8.24 64.10 -26.35
C ALA A 509 -9.71 63.69 -26.53
N VAL A 510 -10.00 62.40 -26.71
CA VAL A 510 -11.37 61.88 -26.78
C VAL A 510 -12.15 62.19 -25.51
N LYS A 511 -11.51 62.03 -24.34
CA LYS A 511 -12.12 62.34 -23.04
C LYS A 511 -12.38 63.84 -22.85
N GLU A 512 -11.43 64.68 -23.25
CA GLU A 512 -11.52 66.14 -23.12
C GLU A 512 -12.54 66.75 -24.10
N LEU A 513 -12.61 66.25 -25.33
CA LEU A 513 -13.57 66.68 -26.36
C LEU A 513 -14.94 65.99 -26.25
N GLN A 514 -15.12 65.07 -25.30
CA GLN A 514 -16.35 64.30 -25.09
C GLN A 514 -16.84 63.57 -26.36
N ILE A 515 -15.92 63.10 -27.20
CA ILE A 515 -16.24 62.40 -28.45
C ILE A 515 -16.63 60.94 -28.14
N PRO A 516 -17.73 60.40 -28.69
CA PRO A 516 -18.09 58.99 -28.52
C PRO A 516 -16.99 58.07 -29.04
N SER A 517 -16.57 57.10 -28.22
CA SER A 517 -15.58 56.11 -28.64
C SER A 517 -15.97 54.67 -28.34
N ASN A 518 -15.38 53.73 -29.07
CA ASN A 518 -15.57 52.29 -28.87
C ASN A 518 -14.96 51.75 -27.55
N LEU A 519 -14.42 52.61 -26.68
CA LEU A 519 -13.97 52.26 -25.33
C LEU A 519 -15.06 52.47 -24.25
N ASP A 520 -16.03 53.36 -24.50
CA ASP A 520 -17.04 53.77 -23.51
C ASP A 520 -18.37 53.01 -23.73
N THR A 521 -18.42 51.72 -23.43
CA THR A 521 -19.56 50.84 -23.76
C THR A 521 -20.89 51.12 -23.04
N ALA A 522 -20.95 52.04 -22.07
CA ALA A 522 -22.15 52.27 -21.24
C ALA A 522 -22.98 53.53 -21.58
N LYS A 523 -22.50 54.44 -22.43
CA LYS A 523 -23.19 55.72 -22.74
C LYS A 523 -23.52 55.94 -24.22
N VAL A 524 -23.17 54.99 -25.08
CA VAL A 524 -23.11 55.16 -26.53
C VAL A 524 -24.49 55.30 -27.19
N ASP A 525 -25.54 54.66 -26.66
CA ASP A 525 -26.84 54.64 -27.36
C ASP A 525 -27.66 55.94 -27.29
N ARG A 526 -27.40 56.84 -26.32
CA ARG A 526 -28.23 58.05 -26.12
C ARG A 526 -27.60 59.35 -26.65
N TYR A 527 -26.28 59.40 -26.79
CA TYR A 527 -25.53 60.61 -27.14
C TYR A 527 -25.07 60.67 -28.61
N LEU A 528 -25.07 59.52 -29.32
CA LEU A 528 -24.64 59.41 -30.72
C LEU A 528 -25.46 60.25 -31.72
N ASN A 529 -26.61 60.80 -31.33
CA ASN A 529 -27.46 61.58 -32.22
C ASN A 529 -27.16 63.09 -32.26
N GLU A 530 -26.38 63.65 -31.31
CA GLU A 530 -26.26 65.12 -31.18
C GLU A 530 -24.93 65.72 -31.69
N GLN A 531 -23.87 64.91 -31.85
CA GLN A 531 -22.58 65.36 -32.39
C GLN A 531 -22.13 64.39 -33.48
N GLY A 532 -22.17 64.81 -34.74
CA GLY A 532 -21.96 63.98 -35.93
C GLY A 532 -20.55 63.39 -36.15
N CYS A 533 -19.77 63.14 -35.09
CA CYS A 533 -18.41 62.60 -35.14
C CYS A 533 -18.23 61.41 -34.17
N THR A 534 -17.63 60.31 -34.64
CA THR A 534 -17.29 59.12 -33.83
C THR A 534 -15.80 58.79 -33.85
N TRP A 535 -15.28 58.19 -32.78
CA TRP A 535 -13.88 57.80 -32.67
C TRP A 535 -13.70 56.29 -32.44
N THR A 536 -12.91 55.63 -33.29
CA THR A 536 -12.66 54.19 -33.24
C THR A 536 -11.19 53.90 -32.96
N PHE A 537 -10.91 53.22 -31.85
CA PHE A 537 -9.59 52.78 -31.46
C PHE A 537 -9.27 51.37 -31.95
N ASN A 538 -8.06 51.18 -32.48
CA ASN A 538 -7.53 49.86 -32.84
C ASN A 538 -7.37 48.95 -31.60
N PRO A 539 -7.39 47.61 -31.77
CA PRO A 539 -7.02 46.68 -30.71
C PRO A 539 -5.60 46.95 -30.18
N PRO A 540 -5.36 46.72 -28.88
CA PRO A 540 -4.02 46.92 -28.32
C PRO A 540 -3.01 45.96 -28.98
N HIS A 541 -1.80 46.45 -29.26
CA HIS A 541 -0.71 45.71 -29.92
C HIS A 541 -0.98 45.28 -31.37
N SER A 542 -2.02 45.80 -32.04
CA SER A 542 -2.16 45.69 -33.50
C SER A 542 -1.35 46.79 -34.20
N GLY A 543 -0.08 46.95 -33.84
CA GLY A 543 0.83 47.83 -34.57
C GLY A 543 0.90 47.35 -36.02
N LYS A 544 0.76 48.27 -36.96
CA LYS A 544 0.98 47.99 -38.39
C LYS A 544 2.42 47.51 -38.54
N GLY A 545 2.58 46.22 -38.84
CA GLY A 545 3.74 45.77 -39.61
C GLY A 545 3.65 46.30 -41.02
#